data_AF-A0A932MYC9-F1
#
_entry.id   AF-A0A932MYC9-F1
#
_cell.length_a   1.000
_cell.length_b   1.000
_cell.length_c   1.000
_cell.angle_alpha   90.00
_cell.angle_beta   90.00
_cell.angle_gamma   90.00
#
_symmetry.space_group_name_H-M   'P 1'
#
loop_
_entity.id
_entity.type
_entity.pdbx_description
1 polymer ?
#
loop_
_entity_poly.entity_id
_entity_poly.type
_entity_poly.pdbx_seq_one_letter_code
_entity_poly.pdbx_strand_id
1 'polypeptide(L)'
;MAGRMASQWGLGILANSGDNDTPDWGTTRFGQDSSFGDVVDRVLFAAAPLLYFVGADWASRLIVAVGADVVVRDERIDRALGDLAGEAIGVVRYAHKGNEAGVYVAYRDLRDRHNDTLNVTAIDFYGRGTFRMGDFDVMAVGEVAWVTGDTTWGRSAGCTGTLDVAQLGYVARAGATHRPTALGGDVELGYASGDTNPFDCNLRNLTFDPDYNPSLILFDELRAAGTVAAEANVADPARVGVPPDSARLLPTGGAVSNAIYVRPTVRYRWQDVGARLSILWARAEENVVDPYNTTLSSAGGDNPLNFQGGNGANKDLGVEVNVGV
;
A
#
# COMPACT_ATOMS: atom_id res chain seq x y z
N MET A 1 26.85 0.59 2.93
CA MET A 1 26.49 -0.84 2.77
C MET A 1 26.15 -1.09 1.31
N ALA A 2 26.43 -2.29 0.82
CA ALA A 2 26.09 -2.68 -0.55
C ALA A 2 25.69 -4.16 -0.56
N GLY A 3 24.63 -4.51 -1.27
CA GLY A 3 24.20 -5.90 -1.42
C GLY A 3 22.71 -6.06 -1.70
N ARG A 4 22.29 -7.31 -1.85
CA ARG A 4 20.87 -7.65 -1.94
C ARG A 4 20.22 -7.60 -0.57
N MET A 5 19.05 -6.97 -0.49
CA MET A 5 18.27 -6.88 0.74
C MET A 5 16.79 -6.70 0.43
N ALA A 6 15.94 -6.99 1.42
CA ALA A 6 14.54 -6.63 1.35
C ALA A 6 14.37 -5.11 1.51
N SER A 7 13.35 -4.55 0.87
CA SER A 7 12.98 -3.14 1.01
C SER A 7 11.81 -3.01 1.96
N GLN A 8 11.96 -2.22 3.02
CA GLN A 8 10.89 -1.94 3.97
C GLN A 8 10.94 -0.48 4.39
N TRP A 9 9.78 0.16 4.40
CA TRP A 9 9.57 1.42 5.08
C TRP A 9 8.26 1.40 5.88
N GLY A 10 8.21 2.21 6.94
CA GLY A 10 7.02 2.48 7.74
C GLY A 10 6.12 1.29 8.08
N LEU A 11 4.83 1.39 7.71
CA LEU A 11 3.85 0.32 7.84
C LEU A 11 3.83 -0.60 6.60
N GLY A 12 4.58 -0.25 5.55
CA GLY A 12 4.72 -1.02 4.33
C GLY A 12 3.65 -0.70 3.28
N ILE A 13 3.13 0.53 3.22
CA ILE A 13 2.14 0.87 2.18
C ILE A 13 2.76 1.04 0.78
N LEU A 14 4.05 1.40 0.68
CA LEU A 14 4.77 1.55 -0.59
C LEU A 14 5.96 0.62 -0.77
N ALA A 15 6.69 0.31 0.32
CA ALA A 15 7.85 -0.57 0.29
C ALA A 15 7.71 -1.58 1.42
N ASN A 16 7.46 -2.83 1.07
CA ASN A 16 7.20 -3.89 2.03
C ASN A 16 8.09 -5.10 1.76
N SER A 17 8.82 -5.52 2.78
CA SER A 17 9.77 -6.63 2.68
C SER A 17 9.08 -7.98 2.62
N GLY A 18 7.80 -8.05 2.99
CA GLY A 18 7.13 -9.30 3.29
C GLY A 18 7.67 -9.97 4.56
N ASP A 19 8.57 -9.33 5.32
CA ASP A 19 9.01 -9.88 6.60
C ASP A 19 8.02 -9.45 7.71
N ASN A 20 7.50 -10.44 8.42
CA ASN A 20 6.56 -10.23 9.53
C ASN A 20 7.28 -9.82 10.81
N ASP A 21 7.81 -8.61 10.85
CA ASP A 21 8.50 -8.02 12.02
C ASP A 21 7.52 -7.48 13.09
N THR A 22 6.42 -8.19 13.36
CA THR A 22 5.50 -7.87 14.48
C THR A 22 5.64 -8.87 15.63
N PRO A 23 6.63 -8.71 16.52
CA PRO A 23 6.88 -9.64 17.62
C PRO A 23 5.88 -9.49 18.80
N ASP A 24 5.07 -8.43 18.83
CA ASP A 24 4.18 -8.14 19.96
C ASP A 24 2.71 -8.42 19.64
N TRP A 25 2.05 -9.18 20.52
CA TRP A 25 0.60 -9.46 20.51
C TRP A 25 -0.29 -8.23 20.28
N GLY A 26 0.15 -7.05 20.72
CA GLY A 26 -0.59 -5.78 20.52
C GLY A 26 -0.43 -5.15 19.14
N THR A 27 0.42 -5.71 18.27
CA THR A 27 0.81 -5.15 16.96
C THR A 27 0.54 -6.08 15.79
N THR A 28 0.47 -7.40 16.03
CA THR A 28 0.07 -8.43 15.06
C THR A 28 -1.23 -8.03 14.38
N ARG A 29 -1.35 -8.20 13.05
CA ARG A 29 -2.58 -7.98 12.29
C ARG A 29 -3.25 -9.31 11.95
N PHE A 30 -4.51 -9.24 11.52
CA PHE A 30 -5.11 -10.35 10.80
C PHE A 30 -4.63 -10.31 9.34
N GLY A 31 -4.46 -11.46 8.70
CA GLY A 31 -4.16 -11.58 7.26
C GLY A 31 -2.73 -11.24 6.88
N GLN A 32 -1.82 -11.26 7.83
CA GLN A 32 -0.41 -10.93 7.63
C GLN A 32 0.36 -12.12 7.02
N ASP A 33 -0.18 -12.71 5.94
CA ASP A 33 0.50 -13.73 5.15
C ASP A 33 1.25 -13.02 4.02
N SER A 34 2.56 -12.88 4.17
CA SER A 34 3.41 -12.24 3.17
C SER A 34 3.77 -13.20 2.05
N SER A 35 3.61 -12.77 0.82
CA SER A 35 3.83 -13.62 -0.36
C SER A 35 4.61 -12.97 -1.49
N PHE A 36 4.80 -11.64 -1.44
CA PHE A 36 5.45 -10.90 -2.53
C PHE A 36 6.87 -10.47 -2.17
N GLY A 37 7.04 -9.65 -1.14
CA GLY A 37 8.28 -9.14 -0.58
C GLY A 37 9.18 -8.42 -1.59
N ASP A 38 9.37 -7.12 -1.38
CA ASP A 38 10.23 -6.27 -2.19
C ASP A 38 11.70 -6.59 -1.99
N VAL A 39 12.40 -6.83 -3.10
CA VAL A 39 13.83 -7.14 -3.10
C VAL A 39 14.60 -6.20 -4.03
N VAL A 40 15.67 -5.63 -3.49
CA VAL A 40 16.55 -4.70 -4.21
C VAL A 40 18.01 -5.09 -4.07
N ASP A 41 18.81 -4.76 -5.08
CA ASP A 41 20.26 -4.67 -4.98
C ASP A 41 20.63 -3.22 -4.66
N ARG A 42 21.00 -2.92 -3.41
CA ARG A 42 21.13 -1.56 -2.86
C ARG A 42 22.57 -1.18 -2.59
N VAL A 43 22.92 0.08 -2.87
CA VAL A 43 24.08 0.77 -2.30
C VAL A 43 23.58 1.93 -1.45
N LEU A 44 23.90 1.95 -0.15
CA LEU A 44 23.40 2.94 0.80
C LEU A 44 24.52 3.52 1.67
N PHE A 45 24.50 4.84 1.83
CA PHE A 45 25.27 5.57 2.81
C PHE A 45 24.33 6.16 3.86
N ALA A 46 24.58 5.89 5.14
CA ALA A 46 23.80 6.39 6.26
C ALA A 46 24.71 6.98 7.34
N ALA A 47 24.34 8.14 7.88
CA ALA A 47 25.11 8.84 8.90
C ALA A 47 24.21 9.60 9.87
N ALA A 48 24.75 9.97 11.03
CA ALA A 48 24.16 10.93 11.95
C ALA A 48 24.91 12.27 11.84
N PRO A 49 24.68 13.09 10.79
CA PRO A 49 25.55 14.22 10.46
C PRO A 49 25.61 15.26 11.58
N LEU A 50 24.49 15.50 12.28
CA LEU A 50 24.42 16.51 13.35
C LEU A 50 25.23 16.14 14.59
N LEU A 51 25.55 14.86 14.80
CA LEU A 51 26.38 14.42 15.93
C LEU A 51 27.77 15.08 15.88
N TYR A 52 28.33 15.23 14.68
CA TYR A 52 29.67 15.81 14.48
C TYR A 52 29.74 17.31 14.77
N PHE A 53 28.60 18.02 14.68
CA PHE A 53 28.56 19.48 14.84
C PHE A 53 28.07 19.91 16.22
N VAL A 54 27.10 19.18 16.79
CA VAL A 54 26.37 19.61 17.99
C VAL A 54 26.74 18.79 19.22
N GLY A 55 27.27 17.57 19.06
CA GLY A 55 27.69 16.71 20.19
C GLY A 55 26.59 16.31 21.17
N ALA A 56 25.32 16.54 20.81
CA ALA A 56 24.17 16.28 21.67
C ALA A 56 23.54 14.90 21.40
N ASP A 57 23.00 14.26 22.43
CA ASP A 57 22.39 12.92 22.37
C ASP A 57 21.16 12.84 21.43
N TRP A 58 20.42 13.93 21.22
CA TRP A 58 19.37 13.97 20.21
C TRP A 58 19.92 13.93 18.78
N ALA A 59 21.14 14.44 18.56
CA ALA A 59 21.75 14.55 17.24
C ALA A 59 22.25 13.20 16.70
N SER A 60 22.65 12.28 17.59
CA SER A 60 22.99 10.89 17.21
C SER A 60 21.76 10.05 16.82
N ARG A 61 20.55 10.54 17.10
CA ARG A 61 19.29 9.85 16.81
C ARG A 61 18.68 10.23 15.47
N LEU A 62 19.16 11.33 14.88
CA LEU A 62 18.77 11.77 13.54
C LEU A 62 19.71 11.11 12.53
N ILE A 63 19.20 10.11 11.83
CA ILE A 63 19.87 9.42 10.74
C ILE A 63 19.44 10.05 9.42
N VAL A 64 20.42 10.37 8.59
CA VAL A 64 20.24 10.74 7.19
C VAL A 64 20.88 9.66 6.34
N ALA A 65 20.15 9.14 5.36
CA ALA A 65 20.69 8.18 4.42
C ALA A 65 20.37 8.56 2.97
N VAL A 66 21.27 8.20 2.07
CA VAL A 66 21.10 8.32 0.62
C VAL A 66 21.60 7.05 -0.03
N GLY A 67 20.93 6.61 -1.08
CA GLY A 67 21.27 5.37 -1.76
C GLY A 67 20.74 5.29 -3.17
N ALA A 68 21.11 4.19 -3.83
CA ALA A 68 20.58 3.82 -5.12
C ALA A 68 20.31 2.32 -5.15
N ASP A 69 19.20 1.96 -5.79
CA ASP A 69 18.71 0.60 -5.87
C ASP A 69 18.56 0.17 -7.33
N VAL A 70 18.83 -1.11 -7.57
CA VAL A 70 18.29 -1.82 -8.73
C VAL A 70 17.20 -2.73 -8.20
N VAL A 71 15.97 -2.54 -8.66
CA VAL A 71 14.84 -3.38 -8.25
C VAL A 71 15.04 -4.76 -8.84
N VAL A 72 15.03 -5.77 -7.98
CA VAL A 72 15.14 -7.18 -8.39
C VAL A 72 13.75 -7.74 -8.61
N ARG A 73 12.85 -7.48 -7.65
CA ARG A 73 11.46 -7.90 -7.69
C ARG A 73 10.61 -7.02 -6.77
N ASP A 74 9.43 -6.63 -7.24
CA ASP A 74 8.33 -6.05 -6.47
C ASP A 74 6.97 -6.54 -7.06
N GLU A 75 5.86 -5.95 -6.66
CA GLU A 75 4.51 -6.31 -7.14
C GLU A 75 4.24 -6.00 -8.62
N ARG A 76 5.08 -5.19 -9.27
CA ARG A 76 4.92 -4.78 -10.68
C ARG A 76 6.09 -5.19 -11.57
N ILE A 77 7.23 -5.53 -10.98
CA ILE A 77 8.50 -5.72 -11.67
C ILE A 77 9.15 -7.04 -11.28
N ASP A 78 9.58 -7.79 -12.29
CA ASP A 78 10.46 -8.93 -12.09
C ASP A 78 11.62 -8.87 -13.07
N ARG A 79 12.82 -8.62 -12.53
CA ARG A 79 14.04 -8.53 -13.32
C ARG A 79 14.37 -9.85 -14.03
N ALA A 80 13.97 -10.99 -13.48
CA ALA A 80 14.17 -12.29 -14.12
C ALA A 80 13.32 -12.44 -15.40
N LEU A 81 12.24 -11.66 -15.50
CA LEU A 81 11.34 -11.65 -16.66
C LEU A 81 11.66 -10.53 -17.67
N GLY A 82 12.74 -9.77 -17.44
CA GLY A 82 13.27 -8.79 -18.38
C GLY A 82 12.94 -7.33 -18.08
N ASP A 83 12.30 -7.05 -16.95
CA ASP A 83 12.02 -5.67 -16.51
C ASP A 83 13.28 -5.01 -15.94
N LEU A 84 13.40 -3.68 -16.09
CA LEU A 84 14.52 -2.91 -15.55
C LEU A 84 14.00 -1.68 -14.81
N ALA A 85 14.31 -1.59 -13.52
CA ALA A 85 13.99 -0.43 -12.70
C ALA A 85 15.18 -0.04 -11.82
N GLY A 86 15.48 1.25 -11.82
CA GLY A 86 16.47 1.87 -10.95
C GLY A 86 15.80 2.90 -10.05
N GLU A 87 16.32 3.03 -8.83
CA GLU A 87 15.81 4.01 -7.86
C GLU A 87 16.94 4.80 -7.22
N ALA A 88 16.71 6.08 -6.97
CA ALA A 88 17.52 6.89 -6.06
C ALA A 88 16.69 7.15 -4.80
N ILE A 89 17.26 6.84 -3.63
CA ILE A 89 16.55 6.91 -2.35
C ILE A 89 17.20 7.92 -1.40
N GLY A 90 16.36 8.57 -0.60
CA GLY A 90 16.74 9.46 0.48
C GLY A 90 15.90 9.18 1.73
N VAL A 91 16.55 9.17 2.89
CA VAL A 91 15.89 8.94 4.19
C VAL A 91 16.33 10.00 5.18
N VAL A 92 15.38 10.52 5.94
CA VAL A 92 15.62 11.21 7.20
C VAL A 92 14.81 10.51 8.27
N ARG A 93 15.45 10.01 9.32
CA ARG A 93 14.79 9.23 10.38
C ARG A 93 15.26 9.70 11.75
N TYR A 94 14.34 9.88 12.67
CA TYR A 94 14.60 10.14 14.08
C TYR A 94 14.02 9.00 14.91
N ALA A 95 14.82 8.37 15.78
CA ALA A 95 14.36 7.29 16.65
C ALA A 95 14.80 7.49 18.12
N HIS A 96 13.84 7.40 19.04
CA HIS A 96 14.08 7.52 20.48
C HIS A 96 13.10 6.71 21.34
N LYS A 97 13.61 5.74 22.11
CA LYS A 97 12.86 5.00 23.16
C LYS A 97 11.49 4.50 22.68
N GLY A 98 11.45 3.77 21.58
CA GLY A 98 10.21 3.21 21.01
C GLY A 98 9.38 4.20 20.18
N ASN A 99 9.74 5.49 20.17
CA ASN A 99 9.17 6.48 19.27
C ASN A 99 10.08 6.67 18.06
N GLU A 100 9.48 6.90 16.92
CA GLU A 100 10.18 7.03 15.66
C GLU A 100 9.36 7.90 14.71
N ALA A 101 10.05 8.72 13.92
CA ALA A 101 9.45 9.43 12.81
C ALA A 101 10.48 9.58 11.69
N GLY A 102 10.02 9.62 10.45
CA GLY A 102 10.91 9.81 9.33
C GLY A 102 10.20 10.11 8.04
N VAL A 103 11.01 10.42 7.04
CA VAL A 103 10.60 10.59 5.65
C VAL A 103 11.51 9.72 4.79
N TYR A 104 10.90 8.97 3.89
CA TYR A 104 11.53 8.24 2.81
C TYR A 104 11.13 8.89 1.49
N VAL A 105 12.09 9.07 0.59
CA VAL A 105 11.88 9.59 -0.76
C VAL A 105 12.54 8.63 -1.72
N ALA A 106 11.81 8.21 -2.75
CA ALA A 106 12.33 7.38 -3.83
C ALA A 106 12.00 8.02 -5.17
N TYR A 107 13.01 8.27 -5.99
CA TYR A 107 12.83 8.56 -7.40
C TYR A 107 13.09 7.28 -8.20
N ARG A 108 12.09 6.80 -8.93
CA ARG A 108 12.12 5.56 -9.71
C ARG A 108 12.06 5.89 -11.20
N ASP A 109 13.01 5.34 -11.95
CA ASP A 109 13.06 5.31 -13.41
C ASP A 109 12.99 3.85 -13.84
N LEU A 110 11.95 3.51 -14.60
CA LEU A 110 11.60 2.13 -14.90
C LEU A 110 11.18 1.98 -16.35
N ARG A 111 11.59 0.85 -16.93
CA ARG A 111 11.13 0.36 -18.22
C ARG A 111 10.84 -1.12 -18.13
N ASP A 112 9.61 -1.51 -18.45
CA ASP A 112 9.20 -2.91 -18.41
C ASP A 112 9.50 -3.65 -19.73
N ARG A 113 9.26 -4.96 -19.73
CA ARG A 113 9.44 -5.83 -20.91
C ARG A 113 8.50 -5.50 -22.10
N HIS A 114 7.43 -4.73 -21.87
CA HIS A 114 6.48 -4.27 -22.89
C HIS A 114 6.83 -2.88 -23.41
N ASN A 115 7.97 -2.33 -23.00
CA ASN A 115 8.46 -1.01 -23.39
C ASN A 115 7.63 0.15 -22.82
N ASP A 116 6.86 -0.10 -21.76
CA ASP A 116 6.24 0.97 -20.99
C ASP A 116 7.21 1.55 -19.97
N THR A 117 7.02 2.82 -19.63
CA THR A 117 7.89 3.58 -18.72
C THR A 117 7.15 4.08 -17.50
N LEU A 118 7.85 4.18 -16.36
CA LEU A 118 7.38 4.81 -15.14
C LEU A 118 8.49 5.69 -14.57
N ASN A 119 8.23 6.99 -14.48
CA ASN A 119 9.15 7.99 -13.93
C ASN A 119 8.46 8.70 -12.79
N VAL A 120 8.67 8.25 -11.56
CA VAL A 120 7.91 8.75 -10.40
C VAL A 120 8.80 9.09 -9.23
N THR A 121 8.36 10.07 -8.46
CA THR A 121 8.87 10.35 -7.12
C THR A 121 7.81 9.96 -6.11
N ALA A 122 8.16 9.04 -5.21
CA ALA A 122 7.39 8.69 -4.04
C ALA A 122 7.97 9.40 -2.82
N ILE A 123 7.09 10.01 -2.01
CA ILE A 123 7.42 10.64 -0.74
C ILE A 123 6.55 9.96 0.33
N ASP A 124 7.19 9.38 1.32
CA ASP A 124 6.55 8.58 2.36
C ASP A 124 6.94 9.08 3.76
N PHE A 125 5.94 9.57 4.49
CA PHE A 125 6.07 10.00 5.87
C PHE A 125 5.62 8.90 6.81
N TYR A 126 6.47 8.52 7.76
CA TYR A 126 6.16 7.52 8.76
C TYR A 126 6.36 8.08 10.17
N GLY A 127 5.52 7.63 11.10
CA GLY A 127 5.78 7.81 12.52
C GLY A 127 5.10 6.78 13.40
N ARG A 128 5.76 6.42 14.49
CA ARG A 128 5.18 5.65 15.59
C ARG A 128 5.56 6.25 16.94
N GLY A 129 4.69 6.06 17.91
CA GLY A 129 4.96 6.42 19.29
C GLY A 129 4.22 5.54 20.27
N THR A 130 4.86 5.32 21.40
CA THR A 130 4.30 4.59 22.54
C THR A 130 4.50 5.40 23.80
N PHE A 131 3.45 5.63 24.57
CA PHE A 131 3.52 6.36 25.83
C PHE A 131 2.59 5.77 26.88
N ARG A 132 2.91 6.02 28.13
CA ARG A 132 2.13 5.56 29.28
C ARG A 132 1.21 6.66 29.76
N MET A 133 -0.06 6.33 29.97
CA MET A 133 -1.07 7.22 30.52
C MET A 133 -1.82 6.52 31.65
N GLY A 134 -1.36 6.72 32.89
CA GLY A 134 -1.87 5.99 34.05
C GLY A 134 -1.71 4.48 33.86
N ASP A 135 -2.80 3.72 33.96
CA ASP A 135 -2.83 2.26 33.78
C ASP A 135 -2.88 1.79 32.32
N PHE A 136 -2.79 2.71 31.36
CA PHE A 136 -2.82 2.40 29.94
C PHE A 136 -1.45 2.57 29.27
N ASP A 137 -1.09 1.60 28.44
CA ASP A 137 -0.09 1.75 27.40
C ASP A 137 -0.81 2.21 26.12
N VAL A 138 -0.46 3.38 25.60
CA VAL A 138 -1.07 3.98 24.41
C VAL A 138 -0.07 3.95 23.26
N MET A 139 -0.55 3.61 22.07
CA MET A 139 0.22 3.52 20.84
C MET A 139 -0.45 4.33 19.73
N ALA A 140 0.35 5.05 18.95
CA ALA A 140 -0.08 5.63 17.69
C ALA A 140 0.98 5.33 16.62
N VAL A 141 0.54 4.98 15.41
CA VAL A 141 1.39 4.79 14.24
C VAL A 141 0.67 5.29 13.01
N GLY A 142 1.40 5.82 12.05
CA GLY A 142 0.84 6.15 10.76
C GLY A 142 1.90 6.26 9.67
N GLU A 143 1.43 6.15 8.44
CA GLU A 143 2.20 6.29 7.22
C GLU A 143 1.38 7.09 6.20
N VAL A 144 2.02 7.99 5.44
CA VAL A 144 1.39 8.80 4.40
C VAL A 144 2.30 8.80 3.18
N ALA A 145 1.80 8.28 2.08
CA ALA A 145 2.50 8.15 0.82
C ALA A 145 1.90 9.07 -0.25
N TRP A 146 2.76 9.82 -0.94
CA TRP A 146 2.40 10.61 -2.11
C TRP A 146 3.33 10.23 -3.26
N VAL A 147 2.75 9.80 -4.38
CA VAL A 147 3.48 9.47 -5.62
C VAL A 147 3.10 10.45 -6.71
N THR A 148 4.11 10.99 -7.40
CA THR A 148 3.90 11.91 -8.51
C THR A 148 4.95 11.73 -9.62
N GLY A 149 4.58 12.02 -10.87
CA GLY A 149 5.48 11.87 -12.02
C GLY A 149 4.70 11.58 -13.29
N ASP A 150 5.24 10.70 -14.13
CA ASP A 150 4.63 10.31 -15.39
C ASP A 150 4.79 8.82 -15.69
N THR A 151 3.89 8.28 -16.49
CA THR A 151 3.95 6.88 -16.92
C THR A 151 3.29 6.65 -18.27
N THR A 152 3.64 5.55 -18.93
CA THR A 152 2.86 5.02 -20.06
C THR A 152 2.02 3.79 -19.67
N TRP A 153 2.08 3.37 -18.41
CA TRP A 153 1.19 2.36 -17.85
C TRP A 153 -0.25 2.88 -17.78
N GLY A 154 -1.21 2.02 -18.11
CA GLY A 154 -2.62 2.38 -18.03
C GLY A 154 -3.14 3.21 -19.21
N ARG A 155 -2.35 3.41 -20.28
CA ARG A 155 -2.80 4.09 -21.50
C ARG A 155 -4.13 3.52 -22.01
N SER A 156 -4.98 4.44 -22.47
CA SER A 156 -6.32 4.14 -22.97
C SER A 156 -6.55 4.81 -24.32
N ALA A 157 -7.69 4.52 -24.97
CA ALA A 157 -8.04 5.18 -26.22
C ALA A 157 -8.18 6.72 -26.08
N GLY A 158 -8.48 7.20 -24.87
CA GLY A 158 -8.57 8.63 -24.56
C GLY A 158 -7.21 9.30 -24.33
N CYS A 159 -6.19 8.54 -23.94
CA CYS A 159 -4.84 9.04 -23.72
C CYS A 159 -3.78 8.03 -24.22
N THR A 160 -3.21 8.31 -25.40
CA THR A 160 -2.20 7.47 -26.06
C THR A 160 -0.76 7.85 -25.72
N GLY A 161 -0.56 9.01 -25.09
CA GLY A 161 0.72 9.53 -24.62
C GLY A 161 1.04 9.14 -23.18
N THR A 162 1.86 9.93 -22.51
CA THR A 162 2.15 9.78 -21.09
C THR A 162 0.95 10.22 -20.23
N LEU A 163 0.74 9.54 -19.12
CA LEU A 163 -0.22 9.89 -18.08
C LEU A 163 0.53 10.59 -16.94
N ASP A 164 -0.07 11.64 -16.39
CA ASP A 164 0.40 12.32 -15.19
C ASP A 164 0.02 11.51 -13.95
N VAL A 165 1.01 11.13 -13.14
CA VAL A 165 0.83 10.38 -11.90
C VAL A 165 0.62 11.36 -10.74
N ALA A 166 -0.46 11.16 -9.98
CA ALA A 166 -0.73 11.88 -8.74
C ALA A 166 -1.58 11.02 -7.81
N GLN A 167 -0.92 10.26 -6.93
CA GLN A 167 -1.54 9.24 -6.09
C GLN A 167 -1.30 9.54 -4.61
N LEU A 168 -2.30 9.31 -3.76
CA LEU A 168 -2.23 9.57 -2.32
C LEU A 168 -2.72 8.37 -1.52
N GLY A 169 -1.95 8.01 -0.50
CA GLY A 169 -2.26 6.93 0.41
C GLY A 169 -1.94 7.31 1.84
N TYR A 170 -2.74 6.84 2.79
CA TYR A 170 -2.32 6.88 4.18
C TYR A 170 -2.95 5.78 5.01
N VAL A 171 -2.27 5.44 6.10
CA VAL A 171 -2.76 4.58 7.16
C VAL A 171 -2.47 5.26 8.49
N ALA A 172 -3.43 5.22 9.41
CA ALA A 172 -3.22 5.61 10.80
C ALA A 172 -3.86 4.58 11.74
N ARG A 173 -3.14 4.19 12.79
CA ARG A 173 -3.63 3.30 13.84
C ARG A 173 -3.33 3.87 15.21
N ALA A 174 -4.34 3.94 16.05
CA ALA A 174 -4.21 4.34 17.45
C ALA A 174 -4.87 3.30 18.36
N GLY A 175 -4.26 3.01 19.50
CA GLY A 175 -4.78 2.03 20.44
C GLY A 175 -4.30 2.23 21.85
N ALA A 176 -5.00 1.59 22.78
CA ALA A 176 -4.68 1.59 24.20
C ALA A 176 -4.80 0.18 24.77
N THR A 177 -3.99 -0.15 25.76
CA THR A 177 -4.06 -1.42 26.50
C THR A 177 -4.01 -1.15 27.99
N HIS A 178 -5.04 -1.60 28.70
CA HIS A 178 -5.14 -1.50 30.15
C HIS A 178 -4.24 -2.56 30.79
N ARG A 179 -3.14 -2.13 31.41
CA ARG A 179 -2.10 -3.02 31.96
C ARG A 179 -2.63 -4.02 33.01
N PRO A 180 -3.51 -3.63 33.96
CA PRO A 180 -4.01 -4.55 34.98
C PRO A 180 -4.88 -5.68 34.45
N THR A 181 -5.65 -5.45 33.37
CA THR A 181 -6.56 -6.46 32.82
C THR A 181 -6.09 -7.06 31.51
N ALA A 182 -5.02 -6.52 30.90
CA ALA A 182 -4.57 -6.85 29.55
C ALA A 182 -5.66 -6.72 28.47
N LEU A 183 -6.72 -5.96 28.74
CA LEU A 183 -7.74 -5.59 27.76
C LEU A 183 -7.22 -4.41 26.94
N GLY A 184 -7.23 -4.53 25.63
CA GLY A 184 -6.85 -3.47 24.72
C GLY A 184 -7.85 -3.27 23.61
N GLY A 185 -7.77 -2.10 22.99
CA GLY A 185 -8.49 -1.80 21.77
C GLY A 185 -7.67 -0.86 20.89
N ASP A 186 -7.85 -0.99 19.58
CA ASP A 186 -7.25 -0.12 18.59
C ASP A 186 -8.22 0.16 17.44
N VAL A 187 -8.00 1.27 16.75
CA VAL A 187 -8.70 1.63 15.53
C VAL A 187 -7.65 1.94 14.48
N GLU A 188 -7.73 1.26 13.35
CA GLU A 188 -6.97 1.60 12.14
C GLU A 188 -7.89 2.25 11.10
N LEU A 189 -7.37 3.26 10.43
CA LEU A 189 -7.97 3.96 9.31
C LEU A 189 -7.01 3.86 8.15
N GLY A 190 -7.53 3.61 6.94
CA GLY A 190 -6.71 3.68 5.74
C GLY A 190 -7.46 4.31 4.58
N TYR A 191 -6.69 4.93 3.69
CA TYR A 191 -7.16 5.61 2.49
C TYR A 191 -6.16 5.33 1.36
N ALA A 192 -6.66 4.88 0.22
CA ALA A 192 -5.94 4.80 -1.03
C ALA A 192 -6.80 5.50 -2.09
N SER A 193 -6.23 6.52 -2.75
CA SER A 193 -6.92 7.28 -3.79
C SER A 193 -7.40 6.36 -4.91
N GLY A 194 -8.57 6.66 -5.47
CA GLY A 194 -9.11 6.02 -6.66
C GLY A 194 -8.84 6.82 -7.92
N ASP A 195 -9.41 6.36 -9.03
CA ASP A 195 -9.45 7.10 -10.29
C ASP A 195 -10.87 7.13 -10.84
N THR A 196 -11.45 8.33 -10.92
CA THR A 196 -12.82 8.53 -11.38
C THR A 196 -12.95 8.41 -12.90
N ASN A 197 -11.86 8.65 -13.65
CA ASN A 197 -11.91 8.80 -15.10
C ASN A 197 -10.66 8.22 -15.79
N PRO A 198 -10.67 6.92 -16.11
CA PRO A 198 -9.52 6.24 -16.75
C PRO A 198 -9.29 6.67 -18.22
N PHE A 199 -10.10 7.60 -18.74
CA PHE A 199 -9.97 8.13 -20.09
C PHE A 199 -9.32 9.50 -20.14
N ASP A 200 -9.02 10.12 -18.99
CA ASP A 200 -8.13 11.28 -18.96
C ASP A 200 -6.67 10.86 -18.83
N CYS A 201 -5.75 11.79 -19.10
CA CYS A 201 -4.32 11.54 -19.03
C CYS A 201 -3.77 11.62 -17.60
N ASN A 202 -4.56 11.22 -16.59
CA ASN A 202 -4.09 11.15 -15.20
C ASN A 202 -4.17 9.71 -14.70
N LEU A 203 -3.22 9.34 -13.85
CA LEU A 203 -3.25 8.11 -13.07
C LEU A 203 -3.30 8.48 -11.59
N ARG A 204 -4.49 8.38 -11.00
CA ARG A 204 -4.75 8.81 -9.60
C ARG A 204 -4.91 7.67 -8.61
N ASN A 205 -5.24 6.49 -9.12
CA ASN A 205 -5.44 5.33 -8.26
C ASN A 205 -4.13 4.90 -7.60
N LEU A 206 -4.07 4.93 -6.27
CA LEU A 206 -2.98 4.30 -5.53
C LEU A 206 -3.37 2.85 -5.22
N THR A 207 -2.40 1.96 -5.35
CA THR A 207 -2.49 0.59 -4.84
C THR A 207 -1.38 0.46 -3.82
N PHE A 208 -1.73 0.15 -2.57
CA PHE A 208 -0.73 -0.17 -1.55
C PHE A 208 0.06 -1.41 -1.98
N ASP A 209 1.21 -1.62 -1.36
CA ASP A 209 1.90 -2.89 -1.45
C ASP A 209 0.96 -4.05 -1.07
N PRO A 210 0.87 -5.14 -1.85
CA PRO A 210 0.01 -6.28 -1.55
C PRO A 210 0.29 -6.96 -0.20
N ASP A 211 1.54 -6.91 0.29
CA ASP A 211 1.88 -7.44 1.62
C ASP A 211 1.39 -6.50 2.75
N TYR A 212 0.89 -5.30 2.44
CA TYR A 212 0.05 -4.54 3.35
C TYR A 212 -1.38 -5.08 3.33
N ASN A 213 -1.70 -5.94 4.30
CA ASN A 213 -3.04 -6.51 4.42
C ASN A 213 -3.78 -6.05 5.69
N PRO A 214 -4.90 -5.31 5.54
CA PRO A 214 -5.76 -4.95 6.66
C PRO A 214 -6.91 -5.94 6.92
N SER A 215 -7.04 -7.01 6.13
CA SER A 215 -8.19 -7.93 6.09
C SER A 215 -7.77 -9.41 6.08
N LEU A 216 -8.71 -10.32 6.32
CA LEU A 216 -8.54 -11.75 6.02
C LEU A 216 -9.19 -12.17 4.72
N ILE A 217 -10.29 -11.52 4.30
CA ILE A 217 -11.14 -12.00 3.20
C ILE A 217 -11.46 -10.89 2.21
N LEU A 218 -11.75 -9.70 2.72
CA LEU A 218 -12.34 -8.62 1.95
C LEU A 218 -11.39 -8.16 0.85
N PHE A 219 -10.17 -7.74 1.18
CA PHE A 219 -9.23 -7.31 0.16
C PHE A 219 -8.52 -8.51 -0.49
N ASP A 220 -8.02 -9.42 0.35
CA ASP A 220 -7.12 -10.50 -0.05
C ASP A 220 -7.78 -11.51 -1.01
N GLU A 221 -9.05 -11.86 -0.81
CA GLU A 221 -9.77 -12.81 -1.67
C GLU A 221 -10.84 -12.12 -2.51
N LEU A 222 -11.76 -11.39 -1.89
CA LEU A 222 -12.94 -10.89 -2.59
C LEU A 222 -12.59 -9.79 -3.61
N ARG A 223 -11.75 -8.82 -3.21
CA ARG A 223 -11.30 -7.77 -4.14
C ARG A 223 -10.28 -8.28 -5.13
N ALA A 224 -9.35 -9.15 -4.71
CA ALA A 224 -8.41 -9.80 -5.63
C ALA A 224 -9.15 -10.59 -6.72
N ALA A 225 -10.11 -11.44 -6.36
CA ALA A 225 -10.89 -12.22 -7.33
C ALA A 225 -11.69 -11.31 -8.29
N GLY A 226 -12.27 -10.22 -7.78
CA GLY A 226 -13.02 -9.27 -8.59
C GLY A 226 -12.16 -8.57 -9.65
N THR A 227 -10.92 -8.20 -9.29
CA THR A 227 -10.00 -7.52 -10.21
C THR A 227 -9.40 -8.47 -11.25
N VAL A 228 -9.12 -9.72 -10.87
CA VAL A 228 -8.74 -10.79 -11.81
C VAL A 228 -9.87 -11.11 -12.79
N ALA A 229 -11.12 -11.17 -12.32
CA ALA A 229 -12.26 -11.36 -13.21
C ALA A 229 -12.41 -10.20 -14.22
N ALA A 230 -12.14 -8.97 -13.79
CA ALA A 230 -12.15 -7.80 -14.66
C ALA A 230 -11.06 -7.88 -15.73
N GLU A 231 -9.85 -8.26 -15.34
CA GLU A 231 -8.73 -8.51 -16.26
C GLU A 231 -9.10 -9.57 -17.29
N ALA A 232 -9.62 -10.73 -16.87
CA ALA A 232 -10.04 -11.80 -17.76
C ALA A 232 -11.13 -11.36 -18.77
N ASN A 233 -12.02 -10.43 -18.38
CA ASN A 233 -13.05 -9.90 -19.27
C ASN A 233 -12.46 -8.95 -20.35
N VAL A 234 -11.51 -8.10 -19.97
CA VAL A 234 -10.88 -7.11 -20.87
C VAL A 234 -9.76 -7.74 -21.72
N ALA A 235 -9.10 -8.78 -21.20
CA ALA A 235 -8.02 -9.49 -21.86
C ALA A 235 -8.51 -10.48 -22.94
N ASP A 236 -9.81 -10.79 -22.99
CA ASP A 236 -10.40 -11.75 -23.93
C ASP A 236 -10.59 -11.16 -25.35
N PRO A 237 -9.80 -11.59 -26.37
CA PRO A 237 -9.91 -11.06 -27.73
C PRO A 237 -11.27 -11.36 -28.37
N ALA A 238 -11.97 -12.42 -27.93
CA ALA A 238 -13.31 -12.72 -28.44
C ALA A 238 -14.35 -11.68 -28.00
N ARG A 239 -14.05 -10.90 -26.95
CA ARG A 239 -14.95 -9.89 -26.37
C ARG A 239 -14.63 -8.47 -26.81
N VAL A 240 -13.33 -8.13 -26.90
CA VAL A 240 -12.89 -6.75 -27.17
C VAL A 240 -12.12 -6.60 -28.49
N GLY A 241 -11.92 -7.70 -29.23
CA GLY A 241 -11.15 -7.73 -30.47
C GLY A 241 -9.65 -7.66 -30.22
N VAL A 242 -9.15 -6.49 -29.85
CA VAL A 242 -7.74 -6.26 -29.49
C VAL A 242 -7.67 -5.81 -28.04
N PRO A 243 -7.28 -6.70 -27.11
CA PRO A 243 -7.14 -6.33 -25.71
C PRO A 243 -6.14 -5.19 -25.51
N PRO A 244 -6.47 -4.20 -24.66
CA PRO A 244 -5.50 -3.20 -24.26
C PRO A 244 -4.42 -3.85 -23.39
N ASP A 245 -3.16 -3.49 -23.65
CA ASP A 245 -2.01 -4.01 -22.91
C ASP A 245 -2.08 -3.69 -21.41
N SER A 246 -2.72 -2.57 -21.05
CA SER A 246 -2.95 -2.14 -19.67
C SER A 246 -3.90 -3.04 -18.87
N ALA A 247 -4.63 -3.97 -19.50
CA ALA A 247 -5.47 -4.93 -18.79
C ALA A 247 -4.69 -5.73 -17.74
N ARG A 248 -3.41 -6.03 -18.01
CA ARG A 248 -2.50 -6.75 -17.10
C ARG A 248 -2.27 -6.06 -15.75
N LEU A 249 -2.58 -4.76 -15.66
CA LEU A 249 -2.35 -3.94 -14.47
C LEU A 249 -3.59 -3.85 -13.56
N LEU A 250 -4.71 -4.45 -13.95
CA LEU A 250 -5.95 -4.43 -13.19
C LEU A 250 -5.92 -5.28 -11.90
N PRO A 251 -5.33 -6.49 -11.89
CA PRO A 251 -5.28 -7.30 -10.68
C PRO A 251 -4.53 -6.59 -9.55
N THR A 252 -5.16 -6.43 -8.39
CA THR A 252 -4.54 -5.78 -7.23
C THR A 252 -3.77 -6.75 -6.33
N GLY A 253 -3.93 -8.06 -6.53
CA GLY A 253 -3.25 -9.08 -5.71
C GLY A 253 -3.57 -9.01 -4.22
N GLY A 254 -4.76 -8.52 -3.84
CA GLY A 254 -5.15 -8.35 -2.44
C GLY A 254 -4.83 -6.97 -1.87
N ALA A 255 -4.12 -6.12 -2.61
CA ALA A 255 -3.77 -4.78 -2.15
C ALA A 255 -4.99 -3.86 -1.97
N VAL A 256 -4.87 -2.95 -1.00
CA VAL A 256 -5.82 -1.85 -0.78
C VAL A 256 -5.66 -0.83 -1.90
N SER A 257 -6.74 -0.58 -2.65
CA SER A 257 -6.76 0.37 -3.76
C SER A 257 -8.17 0.91 -3.97
N ASN A 258 -8.29 2.18 -4.34
CA ASN A 258 -9.57 2.89 -4.45
C ASN A 258 -10.46 2.64 -3.22
N ALA A 259 -9.96 2.91 -2.02
CA ALA A 259 -10.62 2.48 -0.79
C ALA A 259 -10.37 3.40 0.40
N ILE A 260 -11.41 3.53 1.22
CA ILE A 260 -11.42 4.11 2.55
C ILE A 260 -11.87 3.00 3.48
N TYR A 261 -11.12 2.69 4.53
CA TYR A 261 -11.51 1.66 5.49
C TYR A 261 -11.30 2.08 6.93
N VAL A 262 -12.09 1.46 7.81
CA VAL A 262 -12.01 1.61 9.26
C VAL A 262 -12.01 0.21 9.89
N ARG A 263 -11.05 -0.06 10.77
CA ARG A 263 -10.92 -1.34 11.45
C ARG A 263 -10.77 -1.19 12.97
N PRO A 264 -11.87 -1.13 13.73
CA PRO A 264 -11.82 -1.31 15.17
C PRO A 264 -11.43 -2.76 15.52
N THR A 265 -10.56 -2.89 16.53
CA THR A 265 -10.13 -4.16 17.08
C THR A 265 -10.22 -4.12 18.60
N VAL A 266 -10.76 -5.18 19.20
CA VAL A 266 -10.68 -5.45 20.64
C VAL A 266 -9.81 -6.67 20.85
N ARG A 267 -8.94 -6.63 21.85
CA ARG A 267 -7.99 -7.68 22.18
C ARG A 267 -7.95 -7.92 23.69
N TYR A 268 -7.82 -9.17 24.08
CA TYR A 268 -7.72 -9.57 25.47
C TYR A 268 -6.68 -10.68 25.59
N ARG A 269 -5.81 -10.61 26.60
CA ARG A 269 -4.83 -11.65 26.88
C ARG A 269 -5.01 -12.19 28.29
N TRP A 270 -5.13 -13.51 28.41
CA TRP A 270 -5.20 -14.21 29.68
C TRP A 270 -4.16 -15.32 29.72
N GLN A 271 -3.18 -15.17 30.60
CA GLN A 271 -1.99 -16.04 30.65
C GLN A 271 -1.34 -16.11 29.25
N ASP A 272 -1.23 -17.31 28.68
CA ASP A 272 -0.63 -17.58 27.37
C ASP A 272 -1.65 -17.57 26.22
N VAL A 273 -2.94 -17.34 26.51
CA VAL A 273 -4.01 -17.29 25.51
C VAL A 273 -4.39 -15.85 25.21
N GLY A 274 -4.53 -15.52 23.94
CA GLY A 274 -4.95 -14.20 23.49
C GLY A 274 -6.17 -14.30 22.58
N ALA A 275 -7.24 -13.58 22.89
CA ALA A 275 -8.40 -13.46 22.01
C ALA A 275 -8.41 -12.09 21.34
N ARG A 276 -8.83 -12.03 20.08
CA ARG A 276 -9.11 -10.77 19.40
C ARG A 276 -10.35 -10.85 18.52
N LEU A 277 -11.01 -9.71 18.38
CA LEU A 277 -12.13 -9.47 17.50
C LEU A 277 -11.86 -8.19 16.74
N SER A 278 -11.92 -8.22 15.41
CA SER A 278 -11.91 -6.99 14.61
C SER A 278 -13.11 -6.95 13.68
N ILE A 279 -13.59 -5.75 13.43
CA ILE A 279 -14.55 -5.48 12.35
C ILE A 279 -13.83 -4.58 11.37
N LEU A 280 -13.89 -4.89 10.08
CA LEU A 280 -13.40 -4.04 9.01
C LEU A 280 -14.61 -3.57 8.21
N TRP A 281 -14.75 -2.26 8.04
CA TRP A 281 -15.68 -1.69 7.08
C TRP A 281 -14.89 -0.94 6.03
N ALA A 282 -15.25 -1.13 4.75
CA ALA A 282 -14.59 -0.44 3.65
C ALA A 282 -15.59 0.12 2.65
N ARG A 283 -15.20 1.24 2.04
CA ARG A 283 -15.94 1.94 1.00
C ARG A 283 -14.96 2.39 -0.07
N ALA A 284 -15.34 2.34 -1.33
CA ALA A 284 -14.57 2.88 -2.42
C ALA A 284 -14.50 4.40 -2.37
N GLU A 285 -13.34 4.95 -2.72
CA GLU A 285 -13.12 6.39 -2.80
C GLU A 285 -13.81 6.96 -4.04
N GLU A 286 -13.66 6.25 -5.15
CA GLU A 286 -14.30 6.45 -6.44
C GLU A 286 -15.13 5.26 -6.91
N ASN A 287 -15.87 5.46 -8.01
CA ASN A 287 -16.76 4.46 -8.56
C ASN A 287 -16.01 3.15 -8.83
N VAL A 288 -16.63 2.03 -8.47
CA VAL A 288 -16.08 0.69 -8.70
C VAL A 288 -16.56 0.22 -10.06
N VAL A 289 -15.77 0.51 -11.08
CA VAL A 289 -16.17 0.31 -12.48
C VAL A 289 -15.46 -0.91 -13.06
N ASP A 290 -16.23 -1.81 -13.65
CA ASP A 290 -15.71 -2.82 -14.56
C ASP A 290 -15.50 -2.17 -15.94
N PRO A 291 -14.24 -2.09 -16.43
CA PRO A 291 -13.93 -1.46 -17.71
C PRO A 291 -14.63 -2.13 -18.90
N TYR A 292 -14.76 -3.46 -18.92
CA TYR A 292 -15.44 -4.17 -20.01
C TYR A 292 -16.95 -3.92 -19.98
N ASN A 293 -17.59 -4.22 -18.85
CA ASN A 293 -19.04 -4.13 -18.76
C ASN A 293 -19.53 -2.69 -18.90
N THR A 294 -18.75 -1.71 -18.42
CA THR A 294 -19.02 -0.30 -18.63
C THR A 294 -18.91 0.10 -20.10
N THR A 295 -17.93 -0.39 -20.86
CA THR A 295 -17.87 -0.10 -22.31
C THR A 295 -19.08 -0.66 -23.08
N LEU A 296 -19.65 -1.78 -22.63
CA LEU A 296 -20.87 -2.35 -23.23
C LEU A 296 -22.16 -1.65 -22.78
N SER A 297 -22.28 -1.29 -21.50
CA SER A 297 -23.47 -0.61 -20.95
C SER A 297 -23.51 0.88 -21.30
N SER A 298 -22.36 1.49 -21.57
CA SER A 298 -22.21 2.92 -21.94
C SER A 298 -22.60 3.25 -23.37
N ALA A 299 -23.18 2.33 -24.13
CA ALA A 299 -23.99 2.66 -25.30
C ALA A 299 -25.19 3.59 -24.97
N GLY A 300 -25.42 3.91 -23.68
CA GLY A 300 -26.30 4.98 -23.21
C GLY A 300 -25.85 5.73 -21.93
N GLY A 301 -24.56 5.72 -21.56
CA GLY A 301 -23.95 6.64 -20.57
C GLY A 301 -24.37 6.59 -19.09
N ASP A 302 -25.54 6.09 -18.73
CA ASP A 302 -26.15 6.42 -17.43
C ASP A 302 -25.98 5.38 -16.30
N ASN A 303 -25.37 4.20 -16.56
CA ASN A 303 -25.23 3.14 -15.55
C ASN A 303 -23.89 2.37 -15.70
N PRO A 304 -22.77 2.85 -15.11
CA PRO A 304 -21.55 2.06 -15.02
C PRO A 304 -21.81 0.79 -14.19
N LEU A 305 -21.27 -0.34 -14.61
CA LEU A 305 -21.39 -1.60 -13.89
C LEU A 305 -20.11 -1.90 -13.10
N ASN A 306 -20.25 -2.51 -11.93
CA ASN A 306 -19.12 -3.04 -11.17
C ASN A 306 -18.75 -4.46 -11.64
N PHE A 307 -17.67 -5.02 -11.09
CA PHE A 307 -17.16 -6.36 -11.43
C PHE A 307 -18.14 -7.51 -11.18
N GLN A 308 -19.21 -7.27 -10.41
CA GLN A 308 -20.26 -8.24 -10.10
C GLN A 308 -21.54 -8.00 -10.91
N GLY A 309 -21.52 -7.06 -11.88
CA GLY A 309 -22.68 -6.66 -12.67
C GLY A 309 -23.69 -5.78 -11.91
N GLY A 310 -23.34 -5.29 -10.71
CA GLY A 310 -24.11 -4.32 -9.95
C GLY A 310 -23.83 -2.87 -10.36
N ASN A 311 -24.46 -1.90 -9.69
CA ASN A 311 -24.23 -0.47 -9.94
C ASN A 311 -22.80 -0.06 -9.53
N GLY A 312 -22.01 0.43 -10.49
CA GLY A 312 -20.63 0.90 -10.29
C GLY A 312 -20.52 2.21 -9.51
N ALA A 313 -21.61 2.97 -9.37
CA ALA A 313 -21.69 4.11 -8.46
C ALA A 313 -21.91 3.69 -7.00
N ASN A 314 -22.22 2.41 -6.72
CA ASN A 314 -22.24 1.93 -5.36
C ASN A 314 -20.79 1.81 -4.85
N LYS A 315 -20.48 2.62 -3.84
CA LYS A 315 -19.15 2.68 -3.23
C LYS A 315 -19.02 1.75 -2.02
N ASP A 316 -20.05 1.03 -1.58
CA ASP A 316 -19.88 0.09 -0.46
C ASP A 316 -19.03 -1.13 -0.88
N LEU A 317 -17.88 -1.33 -0.23
CA LEU A 317 -17.03 -2.50 -0.48
C LEU A 317 -17.37 -3.65 0.47
N GLY A 318 -17.96 -3.34 1.62
CA GLY A 318 -18.53 -4.33 2.54
C GLY A 318 -18.01 -4.23 3.97
N VAL A 319 -18.38 -5.25 4.75
CA VAL A 319 -18.00 -5.44 6.14
C VAL A 319 -17.41 -6.84 6.32
N GLU A 320 -16.32 -6.94 7.05
CA GLU A 320 -15.70 -8.19 7.47
C GLU A 320 -15.61 -8.24 8.99
N VAL A 321 -15.76 -9.45 9.55
CA VAL A 321 -15.63 -9.72 10.99
C VAL A 321 -14.60 -10.83 11.17
N ASN A 322 -13.53 -10.54 11.90
CA ASN A 322 -12.44 -11.48 12.15
C ASN A 322 -12.35 -11.82 13.63
N VAL A 323 -12.13 -13.11 13.91
CA VAL A 323 -11.95 -13.64 15.26
C VAL A 323 -10.68 -14.46 15.28
N GLY A 324 -9.83 -14.23 16.29
CA GLY A 324 -8.60 -14.98 16.52
C GLY A 324 -8.45 -15.36 17.99
N VAL A 325 -7.83 -16.51 18.26
CA VAL A 325 -7.56 -17.08 19.60
C VAL A 325 -6.15 -17.66 19.63
#